data_AF-B3SDM7-F1
#
_entry.id   AF-B3SDM7-F1
#
_cell.length_a   1.000
_cell.length_b   1.000
_cell.length_c   1.000
_cell.angle_alpha   90.00
_cell.angle_beta   90.00
_cell.angle_gamma   90.00
#
_symmetry.space_group_name_H-M   'P 1'
#
loop_
_entity.id
_entity.type
_entity.pdbx_description
1 polymer ?
#
loop_
_entity_poly.entity_id
_entity_poly.type
_entity_poly.pdbx_seq_one_letter_code
_entity_poly.pdbx_strand_id
1 'polypeptide(L)'
;LVCHDMKNGYHEDRFAQGCGDNDAFTFYHWQYIDIFIYFSHHLLSIPPSTWINCAHKHQVLVLGTFITEWDEGNEICREFLSNAQLRHLLINRLVDIAHYYRFDGWLINIENNIEKKYIMTLVQFVAELTNKLHQKIPHGQILWYDSVTNTGDLKWQNELNMYNRTFFDSCDGIFLNYVWKPGNLLRSVLNAGQERKHDVYAGIDIFGRGCYKGGGFKSRDALEVIRESSLSAALFAPGWVYE
;
A
#
# COMPACT_ATOMS: atom_id res chain seq x y z
N LEU A 1 6.47 -5.10 6.01
CA LEU A 1 5.46 -5.64 5.06
C LEU A 1 6.09 -6.06 3.74
N VAL A 2 5.39 -6.89 2.98
CA VAL A 2 5.69 -7.20 1.57
C VAL A 2 4.54 -6.71 0.70
N CYS A 3 4.87 -6.02 -0.39
CA CYS A 3 3.93 -5.62 -1.42
C CYS A 3 4.24 -6.40 -2.69
N HIS A 4 3.36 -7.35 -2.99
CA HIS A 4 3.55 -8.31 -4.05
C HIS A 4 3.08 -7.74 -5.39
N ASP A 5 4.05 -7.37 -6.21
CA ASP A 5 3.91 -7.03 -7.63
C ASP A 5 4.79 -8.03 -8.39
N MET A 6 4.18 -8.79 -9.30
CA MET A 6 4.82 -9.89 -10.03
C MET A 6 4.38 -9.83 -11.49
N LYS A 7 5.31 -9.74 -12.44
CA LYS A 7 5.07 -9.76 -13.90
C LYS A 7 3.97 -8.81 -14.36
N ASN A 8 3.95 -7.60 -13.82
CA ASN A 8 2.91 -6.57 -14.06
C ASN A 8 1.48 -7.02 -13.69
N GLY A 9 1.32 -7.98 -12.78
CA GLY A 9 0.03 -8.38 -12.23
C GLY A 9 -0.22 -9.88 -12.14
N TYR A 10 -1.47 -10.21 -11.87
CA TYR A 10 -1.87 -11.55 -11.44
C TYR A 10 -2.24 -12.48 -12.59
N HIS A 11 -1.55 -13.61 -12.65
CA HIS A 11 -1.59 -14.57 -13.75
C HIS A 11 -2.37 -15.82 -13.34
N GLU A 12 -1.66 -16.83 -12.85
CA GLU A 12 -2.20 -18.16 -12.57
C GLU A 12 -2.71 -18.31 -11.12
N ASP A 13 -2.37 -17.37 -10.24
CA ASP A 13 -2.84 -17.33 -8.86
C ASP A 13 -4.31 -16.89 -8.71
N ARG A 14 -4.94 -16.46 -9.82
CA ARG A 14 -6.40 -16.28 -9.93
C ARG A 14 -7.19 -17.57 -9.68
N PHE A 15 -6.57 -18.74 -9.87
CA PHE A 15 -7.23 -20.03 -9.71
C PHE A 15 -7.20 -20.49 -8.26
N ALA A 16 -8.39 -20.60 -7.65
CA ALA A 16 -8.54 -20.91 -6.22
C ALA A 16 -7.95 -22.28 -5.80
N GLN A 17 -7.76 -23.20 -6.75
CA GLN A 17 -7.19 -24.53 -6.52
C GLN A 17 -5.81 -24.70 -7.18
N GLY A 18 -5.15 -23.59 -7.46
CA GLY A 18 -3.87 -23.56 -8.18
C GLY A 18 -4.02 -23.82 -9.68
N CYS A 19 -2.88 -23.92 -10.34
CA CYS A 19 -2.74 -24.20 -11.76
C CYS A 19 -1.76 -25.37 -11.97
N GLY A 20 -1.55 -25.78 -13.22
CA GLY A 20 -0.57 -26.80 -13.57
C GLY A 20 0.89 -26.31 -13.66
N ASP A 21 1.15 -25.04 -13.33
CA ASP A 21 2.48 -24.44 -13.38
C ASP A 21 3.24 -24.69 -12.07
N ASN A 22 4.30 -25.50 -12.15
CA ASN A 22 5.16 -25.81 -11.01
C ASN A 22 6.18 -24.72 -10.69
N ASP A 23 6.37 -23.76 -11.61
CA ASP A 23 7.30 -22.63 -11.46
C ASP A 23 6.59 -21.35 -10.99
N ALA A 24 5.30 -21.46 -10.63
CA ALA A 24 4.51 -20.36 -10.10
C ALA A 24 5.17 -19.77 -8.84
N PHE A 25 5.14 -18.43 -8.74
CA PHE A 25 5.71 -17.72 -7.61
C PHE A 25 5.08 -18.19 -6.30
N THR A 26 5.94 -18.58 -5.35
CA THR A 26 5.51 -19.01 -4.02
C THR A 26 6.25 -18.21 -2.96
N PHE A 27 5.50 -17.59 -2.04
CA PHE A 27 6.09 -16.93 -0.87
C PHE A 27 6.02 -17.85 0.35
N TYR A 28 7.14 -18.03 1.04
CA TYR A 28 7.29 -18.94 2.18
C TYR A 28 7.93 -18.30 3.41
N HIS A 29 8.25 -16.99 3.35
CA HIS A 29 8.90 -16.24 4.42
C HIS A 29 7.91 -15.45 5.29
N TRP A 30 6.74 -16.03 5.54
CA TRP A 30 5.64 -15.41 6.29
C TRP A 30 6.03 -14.99 7.70
N GLN A 31 6.97 -15.70 8.35
CA GLN A 31 7.44 -15.40 9.71
C GLN A 31 8.20 -14.07 9.84
N TYR A 32 8.53 -13.40 8.72
CA TYR A 32 9.29 -12.15 8.71
C TYR A 32 8.45 -10.94 8.28
N ILE A 33 7.15 -11.09 8.08
CA ILE A 33 6.27 -10.01 7.66
C ILE A 33 5.00 -9.95 8.51
N ASP A 34 4.50 -8.74 8.75
CA ASP A 34 3.24 -8.52 9.46
C ASP A 34 2.07 -8.31 8.49
N ILE A 35 2.36 -7.80 7.29
CA ILE A 35 1.38 -7.44 6.26
C ILE A 35 1.89 -7.92 4.89
N PHE A 36 0.99 -8.52 4.12
CA PHE A 36 1.12 -8.85 2.71
C PHE A 36 0.11 -8.04 1.90
N ILE A 37 0.58 -7.22 0.96
CA ILE A 37 -0.27 -6.46 0.05
C ILE A 37 -0.32 -7.18 -1.29
N TYR A 38 -1.52 -7.49 -1.73
CA TYR A 38 -1.81 -8.00 -3.07
C TYR A 38 -1.99 -6.82 -4.03
N PHE A 39 -0.90 -6.40 -4.68
CA PHE A 39 -0.82 -5.28 -5.59
C PHE A 39 -0.94 -5.66 -7.08
N SER A 40 -1.77 -4.92 -7.83
CA SER A 40 -1.70 -4.84 -9.29
C SER A 40 -2.14 -3.47 -9.79
N HIS A 41 -2.00 -3.23 -11.08
CA HIS A 41 -2.39 -1.99 -11.78
C HIS A 41 -3.87 -1.96 -12.19
N HIS A 42 -4.73 -2.69 -11.48
CA HIS A 42 -6.17 -2.64 -11.65
C HIS A 42 -6.79 -1.80 -10.53
N LEU A 43 -7.80 -0.98 -10.87
CA LEU A 43 -8.51 -0.10 -9.93
C LEU A 43 -8.80 -0.76 -8.58
N LEU A 44 -9.25 -2.01 -8.62
CA LEU A 44 -9.38 -2.87 -7.45
C LEU A 44 -8.63 -4.17 -7.65
N SER A 45 -7.69 -4.45 -6.76
CA SER A 45 -6.98 -5.72 -6.66
C SER A 45 -7.47 -6.46 -5.41
N ILE A 46 -8.30 -7.48 -5.62
CA ILE A 46 -8.82 -8.33 -4.54
C ILE A 46 -7.87 -9.53 -4.37
N PRO A 47 -7.32 -9.78 -3.18
CA PRO A 47 -6.47 -10.94 -2.94
C PRO A 47 -7.22 -12.26 -3.21
N PRO A 48 -6.67 -13.21 -3.98
CA PRO A 48 -7.19 -14.55 -4.18
C PRO A 48 -7.24 -15.32 -2.86
N SER A 49 -8.17 -16.26 -2.79
CA SER A 49 -8.37 -17.09 -1.60
C SER A 49 -7.12 -17.86 -1.18
N THR A 50 -6.26 -18.25 -2.13
CA THR A 50 -4.99 -18.92 -1.86
C THR A 50 -4.05 -18.03 -1.03
N TRP A 51 -3.88 -16.77 -1.43
CA TRP A 51 -3.07 -15.79 -0.70
C TRP A 51 -3.66 -15.43 0.65
N ILE A 52 -4.98 -15.19 0.72
CA ILE A 52 -5.70 -14.92 1.97
C ILE A 52 -5.47 -16.06 2.97
N ASN A 53 -5.76 -17.30 2.56
CA ASN A 53 -5.64 -18.47 3.41
C ASN A 53 -4.21 -18.69 3.89
N CYS A 54 -3.22 -18.53 3.00
CA CYS A 54 -1.80 -18.69 3.35
C CYS A 54 -1.35 -17.66 4.38
N ALA A 55 -1.66 -16.38 4.19
CA ALA A 55 -1.25 -15.34 5.12
C ALA A 55 -1.95 -15.48 6.47
N HIS A 56 -3.27 -15.72 6.49
CA HIS A 56 -4.03 -15.91 7.73
C HIS A 56 -3.57 -17.13 8.53
N LYS A 57 -3.18 -18.21 7.84
CA LYS A 57 -2.56 -19.38 8.50
C LYS A 57 -1.28 -19.01 9.26
N HIS A 58 -0.56 -17.98 8.81
CA HIS A 58 0.65 -17.47 9.44
C HIS A 58 0.41 -16.19 10.28
N GLN A 59 -0.87 -15.82 10.53
CA GLN A 59 -1.24 -14.63 11.29
C GLN A 59 -0.73 -13.31 10.66
N VAL A 60 -0.59 -13.30 9.33
CA VAL A 60 -0.20 -12.13 8.54
C VAL A 60 -1.46 -11.46 7.97
N LEU A 61 -1.55 -10.14 8.08
CA LEU A 61 -2.64 -9.38 7.46
C LEU A 61 -2.51 -9.37 5.94
N VAL A 62 -3.62 -9.47 5.22
CA VAL A 62 -3.66 -9.38 3.76
C VAL A 62 -4.46 -8.17 3.32
N LEU A 63 -3.82 -7.27 2.59
CA LEU A 63 -4.49 -6.10 2.02
C LEU A 63 -4.66 -6.28 0.52
N GLY A 64 -5.80 -5.82 -0.01
CA GLY A 64 -5.94 -5.54 -1.42
C GLY A 64 -5.33 -4.18 -1.78
N THR A 65 -5.48 -3.79 -3.04
CA THR A 65 -5.06 -2.46 -3.51
C THR A 65 -6.23 -1.74 -4.18
N PHE A 66 -6.45 -0.49 -3.80
CA PHE A 66 -7.22 0.50 -4.56
C PHE A 66 -6.23 1.46 -5.19
N ILE A 67 -6.16 1.48 -6.53
CA ILE A 67 -5.20 2.31 -7.27
C ILE A 67 -5.88 3.13 -8.35
N THR A 68 -5.45 4.37 -8.54
CA THR A 68 -5.84 5.20 -9.68
C THR A 68 -4.59 5.70 -10.37
N GLU A 69 -4.52 5.60 -11.70
CA GLU A 69 -3.32 5.94 -12.46
C GLU A 69 -3.69 6.71 -13.73
N TRP A 70 -2.80 7.61 -14.15
CA TRP A 70 -2.90 8.30 -15.45
C TRP A 70 -4.20 9.13 -15.61
N ASP A 71 -4.61 9.36 -16.85
CA ASP A 71 -5.79 10.16 -17.17
C ASP A 71 -7.10 9.49 -16.74
N GLU A 72 -7.20 8.17 -16.83
CA GLU A 72 -8.35 7.41 -16.34
C GLU A 72 -8.51 7.56 -14.82
N GLY A 73 -7.40 7.48 -14.07
CA GLY A 73 -7.38 7.74 -12.63
C GLY A 73 -7.84 9.15 -12.27
N ASN A 74 -7.46 10.16 -13.06
CA ASN A 74 -7.94 11.54 -12.87
C ASN A 74 -9.46 11.64 -13.00
N GLU A 75 -10.05 10.95 -13.98
CA GLU A 75 -11.50 10.94 -14.19
C GLU A 75 -12.24 10.23 -13.06
N ILE A 76 -11.77 9.03 -12.66
CA ILE A 76 -12.33 8.26 -11.54
C ILE A 76 -12.28 9.09 -10.27
N CYS A 77 -11.13 9.68 -9.94
CA CYS A 77 -10.98 10.54 -8.77
C CYS A 77 -11.94 11.73 -8.81
N ARG A 78 -12.04 12.42 -9.95
CA ARG A 78 -12.99 13.54 -10.11
C ARG A 78 -14.43 13.09 -9.86
N GLU A 79 -14.81 11.92 -10.38
CA GLU A 79 -16.18 11.39 -10.25
C GLU A 79 -16.55 11.15 -8.79
N PHE A 80 -15.79 10.32 -8.07
CA PHE A 80 -16.16 9.99 -6.68
C PHE A 80 -15.87 11.14 -5.70
N LEU A 81 -14.89 12.01 -5.96
CA LEU A 81 -14.63 13.15 -5.07
C LEU A 81 -15.64 14.28 -5.24
N SER A 82 -16.22 14.45 -6.44
CA SER A 82 -17.26 15.46 -6.67
C SER A 82 -18.66 15.01 -6.25
N ASN A 83 -18.90 13.70 -6.14
CA ASN A 83 -20.21 13.13 -5.84
C ASN A 83 -20.22 12.41 -4.48
N ALA A 84 -20.89 13.02 -3.48
CA ALA A 84 -20.96 12.46 -2.14
C ALA A 84 -21.67 11.09 -2.07
N GLN A 85 -22.72 10.86 -2.86
CA GLN A 85 -23.40 9.56 -2.89
C GLN A 85 -22.47 8.48 -3.45
N LEU A 86 -21.76 8.76 -4.54
CA LEU A 86 -20.82 7.81 -5.15
C LEU A 86 -19.64 7.52 -4.22
N ARG A 87 -19.09 8.54 -3.55
CA ARG A 87 -18.04 8.36 -2.54
C ARG A 87 -18.49 7.43 -1.42
N HIS A 88 -19.69 7.66 -0.87
CA HIS A 88 -20.24 6.83 0.19
C HIS A 88 -20.47 5.39 -0.27
N LEU A 89 -20.96 5.20 -1.50
CA LEU A 89 -21.12 3.89 -2.13
C LEU A 89 -19.77 3.18 -2.28
N LEU A 90 -18.75 3.87 -2.80
CA LEU A 90 -17.40 3.33 -2.97
C LEU A 90 -16.83 2.86 -1.63
N ILE A 91 -16.87 3.70 -0.60
CA ILE A 91 -16.40 3.34 0.75
C ILE A 91 -17.12 2.09 1.27
N ASN A 92 -18.45 2.05 1.16
CA ASN A 92 -19.22 0.87 1.60
C ASN A 92 -18.82 -0.38 0.83
N ARG A 93 -18.60 -0.27 -0.49
CA ARG A 93 -18.20 -1.42 -1.32
C ARG A 93 -16.81 -1.91 -1.01
N LEU A 94 -15.84 -1.02 -0.78
CA LEU A 94 -14.49 -1.42 -0.35
C LEU A 94 -14.52 -2.21 0.96
N VAL A 95 -15.31 -1.76 1.94
CA VAL A 95 -15.47 -2.43 3.24
C VAL A 95 -16.26 -3.74 3.10
N ASP A 96 -17.31 -3.76 2.29
CA ASP A 96 -18.12 -4.96 2.03
C ASP A 96 -17.30 -6.05 1.33
N ILE A 97 -16.49 -5.69 0.34
CA ILE A 97 -15.62 -6.62 -0.40
C ILE A 97 -14.58 -7.22 0.55
N ALA A 98 -13.87 -6.39 1.34
CA ALA A 98 -12.92 -6.85 2.34
C ALA A 98 -13.56 -7.84 3.33
N HIS A 99 -14.74 -7.48 3.84
CA HIS A 99 -15.45 -8.33 4.80
C HIS A 99 -15.98 -9.63 4.18
N TYR A 100 -16.53 -9.57 2.96
CA TYR A 100 -17.10 -10.74 2.29
C TYR A 100 -16.03 -11.77 1.93
N TYR A 101 -14.92 -11.31 1.32
CA TYR A 101 -13.80 -12.19 0.95
C TYR A 101 -12.84 -12.47 2.11
N ARG A 102 -13.01 -11.78 3.25
CA ARG A 102 -12.25 -11.95 4.49
C ARG A 102 -10.76 -11.64 4.32
N PHE A 103 -10.44 -10.50 3.73
CA PHE A 103 -9.11 -9.90 3.82
C PHE A 103 -9.18 -8.60 4.64
N ASP A 104 -8.02 -8.08 5.01
CA ASP A 104 -7.88 -7.22 6.18
C ASP A 104 -7.83 -5.73 5.85
N GLY A 105 -8.02 -5.33 4.58
CA GLY A 105 -8.11 -3.92 4.21
C GLY A 105 -7.40 -3.59 2.90
N TRP A 106 -6.88 -2.37 2.80
CA TRP A 106 -6.49 -1.79 1.51
C TRP A 106 -5.23 -0.92 1.59
N LEU A 107 -4.35 -1.09 0.61
CA LEU A 107 -3.43 -0.03 0.19
C LEU A 107 -4.19 0.94 -0.72
N ILE A 108 -4.13 2.23 -0.41
CA ILE A 108 -4.66 3.32 -1.23
C ILE A 108 -3.49 3.95 -1.97
N ASN A 109 -3.43 3.76 -3.29
CA ASN A 109 -2.38 4.32 -4.14
C ASN A 109 -2.96 5.25 -5.21
N ILE A 110 -2.83 6.56 -5.03
CA ILE A 110 -3.33 7.55 -6.00
C ILE A 110 -2.14 8.03 -6.84
N GLU A 111 -1.93 7.47 -8.03
CA GLU A 111 -0.82 7.78 -8.95
C GLU A 111 -1.26 8.74 -10.07
N ASN A 112 -2.07 9.74 -9.70
CA ASN A 112 -2.52 10.80 -10.60
C ASN A 112 -2.74 12.12 -9.82
N ASN A 113 -2.80 13.24 -10.52
CA ASN A 113 -3.03 14.54 -9.87
C ASN A 113 -4.47 14.65 -9.37
N ILE A 114 -4.67 15.44 -8.32
CA ILE A 114 -5.99 15.74 -7.75
C ILE A 114 -6.21 17.24 -7.80
N GLU A 115 -7.36 17.67 -8.35
CA GLU A 115 -7.71 19.08 -8.33
C GLU A 115 -7.75 19.59 -6.89
N LYS A 116 -7.07 20.71 -6.60
CA LYS A 116 -6.91 21.27 -5.25
C LYS A 116 -8.22 21.36 -4.44
N LYS A 117 -9.35 21.63 -5.10
CA LYS A 117 -10.69 21.71 -4.47
C LYS A 117 -11.17 20.38 -3.87
N TYR A 118 -10.65 19.24 -4.33
CA TYR A 118 -11.03 17.90 -3.87
C TYR A 118 -10.09 17.30 -2.83
N ILE A 119 -9.00 17.97 -2.46
CA ILE A 119 -8.03 17.40 -1.52
C ILE A 119 -8.64 17.11 -0.15
N MET A 120 -9.44 18.04 0.37
CA MET A 120 -10.12 17.80 1.65
C MET A 120 -11.14 16.67 1.56
N THR A 121 -11.80 16.51 0.41
CA THR A 121 -12.68 15.37 0.17
C THR A 121 -11.92 14.05 0.10
N LEU A 122 -10.71 14.04 -0.45
CA LEU A 122 -9.86 12.84 -0.50
C LEU A 122 -9.35 12.45 0.89
N VAL A 123 -8.92 13.42 1.70
CA VAL A 123 -8.55 13.20 3.11
C VAL A 123 -9.75 12.64 3.89
N GLN A 124 -10.94 13.20 3.70
CA GLN A 124 -12.19 12.68 4.29
C GLN A 124 -12.51 11.27 3.81
N PHE A 125 -12.34 10.97 2.52
CA PHE A 125 -12.52 9.63 1.97
C PHE A 125 -11.63 8.60 2.70
N VAL A 126 -10.34 8.90 2.88
CA VAL A 126 -9.39 8.02 3.57
C VAL A 126 -9.80 7.83 5.04
N ALA A 127 -10.16 8.92 5.74
CA ALA A 127 -10.59 8.85 7.13
C ALA A 127 -11.90 8.07 7.31
N GLU A 128 -12.91 8.30 6.46
CA GLU A 128 -14.18 7.59 6.49
C GLU A 128 -14.02 6.11 6.14
N LEU A 129 -13.18 5.78 5.16
CA LEU A 129 -12.86 4.41 4.80
C LEU A 129 -12.20 3.67 5.97
N THR A 130 -11.19 4.27 6.59
CA THR A 130 -10.49 3.71 7.77
C THR A 130 -11.48 3.46 8.91
N ASN A 131 -12.29 4.45 9.26
CA ASN A 131 -13.28 4.32 10.35
C ASN A 131 -14.33 3.23 10.07
N LYS A 132 -14.86 3.16 8.84
CA LYS A 132 -15.86 2.14 8.48
C LYS A 132 -15.25 0.75 8.38
N LEU A 133 -14.02 0.63 7.92
CA LEU A 133 -13.31 -0.65 7.93
C LEU A 133 -13.19 -1.16 9.36
N HIS A 134 -12.70 -0.36 10.30
CA HIS A 134 -12.56 -0.76 11.70
C HIS A 134 -13.88 -1.12 12.40
N GLN A 135 -15.00 -0.50 12.01
CA GLN A 135 -16.31 -0.89 12.53
C GLN A 135 -16.71 -2.31 12.12
N LYS A 136 -16.26 -2.78 10.95
CA LYS A 136 -16.64 -4.10 10.39
C LYS A 136 -15.54 -5.16 10.52
N ILE A 137 -14.28 -4.72 10.57
CA ILE A 137 -13.05 -5.51 10.67
C ILE A 137 -12.14 -4.76 11.66
N PRO A 138 -12.29 -4.95 12.98
CA PRO A 138 -11.60 -4.15 14.00
C PRO A 138 -10.07 -4.20 13.95
N HIS A 139 -9.50 -5.26 13.37
CA HIS A 139 -8.05 -5.43 13.17
C HIS A 139 -7.58 -5.03 11.76
N GLY A 140 -8.50 -4.59 10.90
CA GLY A 140 -8.17 -4.24 9.52
C GLY A 140 -7.25 -3.02 9.44
N GLN A 141 -6.64 -2.81 8.28
CA GLN A 141 -5.75 -1.67 8.04
C GLN A 141 -5.98 -0.99 6.69
N ILE A 142 -5.89 0.34 6.71
CA ILE A 142 -5.77 1.19 5.54
C ILE A 142 -4.37 1.81 5.52
N LEU A 143 -3.63 1.56 4.45
CA LEU A 143 -2.31 2.16 4.22
C LEU A 143 -2.38 3.17 3.08
N TRP A 144 -1.75 4.32 3.25
CA TRP A 144 -1.59 5.33 2.19
C TRP A 144 -0.24 5.16 1.50
N TYR A 145 -0.19 5.17 0.18
CA TYR A 145 1.07 5.27 -0.55
C TYR A 145 1.52 6.74 -0.67
N ASP A 146 2.81 7.01 -0.50
CA ASP A 146 3.40 8.36 -0.58
C ASP A 146 3.38 8.91 -2.02
N SER A 147 2.20 9.31 -2.51
CA SER A 147 1.99 9.79 -3.87
C SER A 147 1.52 11.25 -3.93
N VAL A 148 0.22 11.49 -3.71
CA VAL A 148 -0.39 12.82 -3.81
C VAL A 148 -0.07 13.64 -2.56
N THR A 149 0.29 14.89 -2.79
CA THR A 149 0.55 15.88 -1.73
C THR A 149 -0.74 16.58 -1.28
N ASN A 150 -0.67 17.31 -0.17
CA ASN A 150 -1.77 18.13 0.36
C ASN A 150 -2.15 19.32 -0.55
N THR A 151 -1.45 19.53 -1.66
CA THR A 151 -1.83 20.49 -2.71
C THR A 151 -2.49 19.82 -3.91
N GLY A 152 -2.42 18.48 -4.00
CA GLY A 152 -2.99 17.67 -5.08
C GLY A 152 -2.01 17.27 -6.17
N ASP A 153 -0.75 17.69 -6.05
CA ASP A 153 0.28 17.29 -6.98
C ASP A 153 0.72 15.85 -6.69
N LEU A 154 0.78 15.01 -7.72
CA LEU A 154 1.43 13.71 -7.68
C LEU A 154 2.95 13.93 -7.55
N LYS A 155 3.46 13.76 -6.33
CA LYS A 155 4.87 14.00 -6.02
C LYS A 155 5.28 13.20 -4.79
N TRP A 156 5.96 12.09 -5.03
CA TRP A 156 6.51 11.25 -3.97
C TRP A 156 7.53 12.01 -3.13
N GLN A 157 7.32 12.07 -1.82
CA GLN A 157 8.20 12.81 -0.91
C GLN A 157 9.42 11.99 -0.48
N ASN A 158 9.31 10.66 -0.53
CA ASN A 158 10.27 9.68 -0.02
C ASN A 158 10.51 9.82 1.50
N GLU A 159 9.60 10.50 2.20
CA GLU A 159 9.61 10.74 3.63
C GLU A 159 8.21 11.12 4.11
N LEU A 160 7.92 10.89 5.38
CA LEU A 160 6.78 11.51 6.02
C LEU A 160 7.12 12.97 6.33
N ASN A 161 6.36 13.93 5.79
CA ASN A 161 6.52 15.36 6.03
C ASN A 161 5.19 16.11 5.90
N MET A 162 5.22 17.45 5.99
CA MET A 162 4.01 18.28 5.95
C MET A 162 3.14 18.11 4.68
N TYR A 163 3.70 17.60 3.58
CA TYR A 163 2.97 17.44 2.32
C TYR A 163 2.12 16.18 2.27
N ASN A 164 2.47 15.11 2.98
CA ASN A 164 1.70 13.85 3.02
C ASN A 164 1.14 13.51 4.41
N ARG A 165 1.51 14.28 5.44
CA ARG A 165 1.07 14.07 6.83
C ARG A 165 -0.45 13.99 7.00
N THR A 166 -1.21 14.79 6.24
CA THR A 166 -2.68 14.80 6.34
C THR A 166 -3.30 13.45 5.98
N PHE A 167 -2.67 12.66 5.10
CA PHE A 167 -3.15 11.32 4.74
C PHE A 167 -2.71 10.29 5.78
N PHE A 168 -1.45 10.38 6.25
CA PHE A 168 -0.94 9.55 7.34
C PHE A 168 -1.77 9.66 8.63
N ASP A 169 -2.20 10.86 9.00
CA ASP A 169 -3.06 11.06 10.17
C ASP A 169 -4.51 10.58 9.95
N SER A 170 -4.90 10.29 8.71
CA SER A 170 -6.25 9.85 8.34
C SER A 170 -6.39 8.33 8.19
N CYS A 171 -5.30 7.57 8.36
CA CYS A 171 -5.26 6.11 8.21
C CYS A 171 -4.20 5.46 9.11
N ASP A 172 -4.05 4.15 9.02
CA ASP A 172 -3.23 3.35 9.93
C ASP A 172 -1.73 3.50 9.68
N GLY A 173 -1.32 3.78 8.43
CA GLY A 173 0.09 3.97 8.13
C GLY A 173 0.36 4.49 6.72
N ILE A 174 1.63 4.77 6.46
CA ILE A 174 2.11 5.26 5.17
C ILE A 174 3.21 4.37 4.62
N PHE A 175 3.06 3.97 3.37
CA PHE A 175 4.10 3.34 2.56
C PHE A 175 4.84 4.44 1.80
N LEU A 176 6.06 4.74 2.23
CA LEU A 176 6.93 5.73 1.57
C LEU A 176 7.51 5.20 0.27
N ASN A 177 7.63 6.09 -0.73
CA ASN A 177 8.31 5.78 -1.98
C ASN A 177 9.79 5.43 -1.75
N TYR A 178 10.36 4.67 -2.68
CA TYR A 178 11.64 3.96 -2.51
C TYR A 178 12.91 4.79 -2.82
N VAL A 179 12.78 6.06 -3.22
CA VAL A 179 13.92 6.95 -3.56
C VAL A 179 14.37 7.79 -2.36
N TRP A 180 14.26 7.24 -1.15
CA TRP A 180 14.67 7.91 0.08
C TRP A 180 16.20 7.89 0.27
N LYS A 181 16.70 8.80 1.10
CA LYS A 181 18.08 8.86 1.60
C LYS A 181 18.07 8.74 3.12
N PRO A 182 19.19 8.41 3.79
CA PRO A 182 19.21 8.27 5.26
C PRO A 182 18.62 9.49 6.01
N GLY A 183 18.86 10.71 5.52
CA GLY A 183 18.27 11.92 6.10
C GLY A 183 16.73 12.00 5.99
N ASN A 184 16.14 11.39 4.96
CA ASN A 184 14.68 11.28 4.81
C ASN A 184 14.08 10.38 5.88
N LEU A 185 14.74 9.28 6.22
CA LEU A 185 14.29 8.36 7.26
C LEU A 185 14.30 9.04 8.64
N LEU A 186 15.38 9.75 8.98
CA LEU A 186 15.47 10.50 10.23
C LEU A 186 14.35 11.55 10.35
N ARG A 187 14.07 12.30 9.27
CA ARG A 187 12.95 13.25 9.25
C ARG A 187 11.60 12.55 9.40
N SER A 188 11.44 11.38 8.78
CA SER A 188 10.20 10.59 8.90
C SER A 188 9.97 10.12 10.33
N VAL A 189 11.01 9.67 11.06
CA VAL A 189 10.92 9.33 12.49
C VAL A 189 10.49 10.54 13.32
N LEU A 190 11.12 11.69 13.08
CA LEU A 190 10.80 12.93 13.80
C LEU A 190 9.35 13.36 13.54
N ASN A 191 8.90 13.30 12.29
CA ASN A 191 7.55 13.68 11.91
C ASN A 191 6.50 12.67 12.41
N ALA A 192 6.78 11.37 12.38
CA ALA A 192 5.85 10.35 12.89
C ALA A 192 5.68 10.43 14.41
N GLY A 193 6.73 10.81 15.12
CA GLY A 193 6.77 10.73 16.59
C GLY A 193 7.00 9.30 17.08
N GLN A 194 7.23 9.15 18.39
CA GLN A 194 7.59 7.84 18.96
C GLN A 194 6.47 6.81 18.87
N GLU A 195 5.21 7.26 18.92
CA GLU A 195 4.03 6.39 18.94
C GLU A 195 3.75 5.75 17.58
N ARG A 196 4.01 6.48 16.49
CA ARG A 196 3.63 6.06 15.13
C ARG A 196 4.79 5.84 14.16
N LYS A 197 6.04 5.85 14.63
CA LYS A 197 7.21 5.60 13.77
C LYS A 197 7.19 4.23 13.07
N HIS A 198 6.51 3.24 13.66
CA HIS A 198 6.36 1.91 13.07
C HIS A 198 5.19 1.81 12.07
N ASP A 199 4.35 2.85 11.99
CA ASP A 199 3.30 3.01 10.97
C ASP A 199 3.85 3.64 9.69
N VAL A 200 5.14 4.01 9.68
CA VAL A 200 5.86 4.50 8.50
C VAL A 200 6.69 3.36 7.93
N TYR A 201 6.33 2.93 6.74
CA TYR A 201 6.96 1.84 6.03
C TYR A 201 7.83 2.37 4.90
N ALA A 202 9.15 2.41 5.11
CA ALA A 202 10.11 2.85 4.11
C ALA A 202 10.22 1.83 2.96
N GLY A 203 9.90 2.26 1.75
CA GLY A 203 9.88 1.41 0.56
C GLY A 203 11.26 0.97 0.09
N ILE A 204 11.36 -0.29 -0.33
CA ILE A 204 12.50 -0.84 -1.06
C ILE A 204 11.92 -1.48 -2.31
N ASP A 205 12.19 -0.90 -3.48
CA ASP A 205 11.90 -1.56 -4.76
C ASP A 205 12.96 -2.63 -5.02
N ILE A 206 12.55 -3.90 -4.93
CA ILE A 206 13.45 -5.04 -5.07
C ILE A 206 14.00 -5.13 -6.51
N PHE A 207 13.32 -4.58 -7.52
CA PHE A 207 13.87 -4.49 -8.88
C PHE A 207 15.01 -3.46 -9.03
N GLY A 208 15.19 -2.58 -8.05
CA GLY A 208 16.28 -1.61 -8.07
C GLY A 208 16.01 -0.33 -8.86
N ARG A 209 14.75 -0.01 -9.21
CA ARG A 209 14.42 1.17 -10.05
C ARG A 209 14.55 2.45 -9.23
N GLY A 210 15.76 3.02 -9.22
CA GLY A 210 16.05 4.28 -8.54
C GLY A 210 16.08 4.20 -7.02
N CYS A 211 15.98 3.00 -6.43
CA CYS A 211 15.95 2.84 -4.98
C CYS A 211 17.34 2.96 -4.32
N TYR A 212 17.35 3.28 -3.02
CA TYR A 212 18.57 3.32 -2.23
C TYR A 212 19.31 1.97 -2.29
N LYS A 213 20.61 1.99 -2.63
CA LYS A 213 21.49 0.82 -2.81
C LYS A 213 21.16 -0.11 -3.99
N GLY A 214 20.12 0.16 -4.77
CA GLY A 214 19.92 -0.45 -6.10
C GLY A 214 19.23 -1.82 -6.13
N GLY A 215 18.52 -2.22 -5.07
CA GLY A 215 17.65 -3.40 -5.07
C GLY A 215 18.36 -4.74 -5.20
N GLY A 216 17.63 -5.77 -5.66
CA GLY A 216 18.09 -7.15 -5.80
C GLY A 216 18.70 -7.68 -4.50
N PHE A 217 19.89 -8.29 -4.60
CA PHE A 217 20.63 -8.74 -3.43
C PHE A 217 21.10 -7.62 -2.50
N LYS A 218 21.14 -6.36 -2.96
CA LYS A 218 21.49 -5.18 -2.15
C LYS A 218 20.29 -4.61 -1.39
N SER A 219 19.09 -5.16 -1.56
CA SER A 219 17.91 -4.81 -0.75
C SER A 219 18.15 -5.00 0.75
N ARG A 220 19.04 -5.94 1.13
CA ARG A 220 19.50 -6.11 2.51
C ARG A 220 20.15 -4.85 3.06
N ASP A 221 21.01 -4.18 2.27
CA ASP A 221 21.73 -2.98 2.71
C ASP A 221 20.75 -1.82 2.97
N ALA A 222 19.70 -1.70 2.13
CA ALA A 222 18.64 -0.72 2.35
C ALA A 222 17.83 -1.05 3.61
N LEU A 223 17.48 -2.33 3.80
CA LEU A 223 16.74 -2.80 4.98
C LEU A 223 17.52 -2.55 6.28
N GLU A 224 18.84 -2.76 6.28
CA GLU A 224 19.70 -2.50 7.44
C GLU A 224 19.60 -1.03 7.88
N VAL A 225 19.70 -0.09 6.94
CA VAL A 225 19.58 1.35 7.22
C VAL A 225 18.19 1.75 7.73
N ILE A 226 17.12 1.15 7.20
CA ILE A 226 15.75 1.37 7.70
C ILE A 226 15.62 0.88 9.14
N ARG A 227 16.15 -0.31 9.44
CA ARG A 227 16.12 -0.88 10.79
C ARG A 227 16.92 -0.04 11.79
N GLU A 228 18.09 0.43 11.41
CA GLU A 228 18.90 1.35 12.24
C GLU A 228 18.15 2.66 12.52
N SER A 229 17.32 3.12 11.58
CA SER A 229 16.45 4.29 11.75
C SER A 229 15.20 4.03 12.59
N SER A 230 14.97 2.80 13.05
CA SER A 230 13.77 2.40 13.82
C SER A 230 12.43 2.65 13.10
N LEU A 231 12.43 2.59 11.78
CA LEU A 231 11.21 2.61 10.96
C LEU A 231 10.84 1.19 10.52
N SER A 232 9.60 1.00 10.07
CA SER A 232 9.19 -0.23 9.40
C SER A 232 9.64 -0.21 7.93
N ALA A 233 9.71 -1.38 7.29
CA ALA A 233 10.12 -1.53 5.89
C ALA A 233 8.99 -2.08 5.02
N ALA A 234 8.94 -1.66 3.77
CA ALA A 234 8.07 -2.22 2.73
C ALA A 234 8.90 -2.77 1.57
N LEU A 235 8.89 -4.08 1.37
CA LEU A 235 9.55 -4.72 0.24
C LEU A 235 8.58 -4.76 -0.95
N PHE A 236 8.84 -3.97 -1.98
CA PHE A 236 8.02 -3.90 -3.19
C PHE A 236 8.55 -4.83 -4.27
N ALA A 237 7.66 -5.59 -4.89
CA ALA A 237 7.95 -6.47 -6.02
C ALA A 237 9.04 -7.54 -5.74
N PRO A 238 8.92 -8.34 -4.66
CA PRO A 238 9.89 -9.39 -4.33
C PRO A 238 9.91 -10.55 -5.36
N GLY A 239 8.95 -10.57 -6.29
CA GLY A 239 8.87 -11.51 -7.41
C GLY A 239 10.05 -11.43 -8.39
N TRP A 240 10.88 -10.38 -8.30
CA TRP A 240 12.06 -10.14 -9.15
C TRP A 240 12.93 -11.36 -9.46
N VAL A 241 13.15 -12.31 -8.53
CA VAL A 241 13.98 -13.51 -8.82
C VAL A 241 13.31 -14.50 -9.78
N TYR A 242 12.00 -14.40 -9.99
CA TYR A 242 11.19 -15.21 -10.91
C TYR A 242 10.92 -14.50 -12.26
N GLU A 243 11.42 -13.27 -12.43
CA GLU A 243 11.26 -12.43 -13.62
C GLU A 243 12.59 -12.22 -14.36
#